data_AF-A0A947FK45-F1
#
_entry.id   AF-A0A947FK45-F1
#
_cell.length_a   1.000
_cell.length_b   1.000
_cell.length_c   1.000
_cell.angle_alpha   90.00
_cell.angle_beta   90.00
_cell.angle_gamma   90.00
#
_symmetry.space_group_name_H-M   'P 1'
#
loop_
_entity.id
_entity.type
_entity.pdbx_description
1 polymer ?
#
loop_
_entity_poly.entity_id
_entity_poly.type
_entity_poly.pdbx_seq_one_letter_code
_entity_poly.pdbx_strand_id
1 'polypeptide(L)'
;MTIDHERARGSLFLGASTALPLERAVIVIDTLNVSSSLGWDVTLGQGRVAAEAVAAANDTYRIGAEFSGLTPSLGTRAVLDPGDVLPDTVETVRLDATLAFTDTWDRSAIEVARPQITAIDLDDLSARWGDVTFRAAGQLTVDAAGVPEGRITVKTVEWRRLLDMAIGTGLLADTFRPALEGALELMASLEGPSNTLDAPLTFEKGFISFGPIPLGPAPRIVIR
;
A
#
# COMPACT_ATOMS: atom_id res chain seq x y z
N MET A 1 12.01 19.65 -9.34
CA MET A 1 11.84 18.19 -9.43
C MET A 1 12.36 17.77 -10.77
N THR A 2 13.22 16.77 -10.80
CA THR A 2 13.77 16.18 -12.02
C THR A 2 13.37 14.71 -12.06
N ILE A 3 12.91 14.27 -13.22
CA ILE A 3 12.54 12.89 -13.49
C ILE A 3 13.43 12.42 -14.63
N ASP A 4 14.19 11.36 -14.40
CA ASP A 4 15.04 10.70 -15.39
C ASP A 4 14.62 9.24 -15.52
N HIS A 5 14.58 8.73 -16.75
CA HIS A 5 14.25 7.34 -17.00
C HIS A 5 14.96 6.79 -18.24
N GLU A 6 15.20 5.48 -18.28
CA GLU A 6 15.70 4.85 -19.52
C GLU A 6 14.56 4.66 -20.53
N ARG A 7 13.42 4.14 -20.06
CA ARG A 7 12.25 3.90 -20.90
C ARG A 7 10.97 4.03 -20.10
N ALA A 8 10.00 4.73 -20.67
CA ALA A 8 8.64 4.76 -20.17
C ALA A 8 7.66 4.55 -21.35
N ARG A 9 6.66 3.69 -21.17
CA ARG A 9 5.59 3.45 -22.13
C ARG A 9 4.25 3.43 -21.41
N GLY A 10 3.32 4.25 -21.91
CA GLY A 10 1.90 4.19 -21.55
C GLY A 10 1.07 3.65 -22.72
N SER A 11 0.00 2.91 -22.43
CA SER A 11 -1.00 2.50 -23.41
C SER A 11 -2.38 2.59 -22.78
N LEU A 12 -3.32 3.22 -23.49
CA LEU A 12 -4.68 3.49 -23.03
C LEU A 12 -5.67 2.95 -24.06
N PHE A 13 -6.71 2.27 -23.59
CA PHE A 13 -7.85 1.82 -24.37
C PHE A 13 -9.08 2.53 -23.80
N LEU A 14 -9.76 3.28 -24.66
CA LEU A 14 -10.88 4.14 -24.30
C LEU A 14 -12.11 3.72 -25.09
N GLY A 15 -13.27 3.74 -24.42
CA GLY A 15 -14.54 3.43 -25.06
C GLY A 15 -14.92 4.46 -26.13
N ALA A 16 -15.64 4.00 -27.15
CA ALA A 16 -16.05 4.80 -28.31
C ALA A 16 -17.22 5.76 -28.00
N SER A 17 -17.03 6.68 -27.06
CA SER A 17 -17.97 7.76 -26.72
C SER A 17 -17.22 9.09 -26.50
N THR A 18 -17.95 10.20 -26.43
CA THR A 18 -17.37 11.52 -26.15
C THR A 18 -16.87 11.68 -24.72
N ALA A 19 -17.36 10.85 -23.79
CA ALA A 19 -16.87 10.79 -22.42
C ALA A 19 -15.49 10.12 -22.35
N LEU A 20 -15.14 9.27 -23.32
CA LEU A 20 -13.88 8.51 -23.37
C LEU A 20 -13.62 7.70 -22.09
N PRO A 21 -14.54 6.80 -21.68
CA PRO A 21 -14.35 6.00 -20.49
C PRO A 21 -13.14 5.08 -20.65
N LEU A 22 -12.32 4.97 -19.61
CA LEU A 22 -11.18 4.07 -19.59
C LEU A 22 -11.67 2.63 -19.54
N GLU A 23 -11.26 1.83 -20.53
CA GLU A 23 -11.44 0.38 -20.52
C GLU A 23 -10.19 -0.29 -19.94
N ARG A 24 -9.00 0.16 -20.34
CA ARG A 24 -7.73 -0.40 -19.88
C ARG A 24 -6.58 0.61 -19.97
N ALA A 25 -5.74 0.65 -18.95
CA ALA A 25 -4.47 1.37 -18.95
C ALA A 25 -3.32 0.42 -18.60
N VAL A 26 -2.17 0.59 -19.24
CA VAL A 26 -0.92 -0.07 -18.88
C VAL A 26 0.21 0.94 -18.94
N ILE A 27 1.02 1.00 -17.89
CA ILE A 27 2.22 1.81 -17.78
C ILE A 27 3.38 0.86 -17.45
N VAL A 28 4.46 0.95 -18.22
CA VAL A 28 5.71 0.22 -17.99
C VAL A 28 6.86 1.21 -17.98
N ILE A 29 7.69 1.15 -16.94
CA ILE A 29 8.86 2.01 -16.76
C ILE A 29 10.06 1.13 -16.46
N ASP A 30 11.15 1.35 -17.19
CA ASP A 30 12.47 0.75 -16.93
C ASP A 30 13.40 1.87 -16.48
N THR A 31 14.03 1.68 -15.32
CA THR A 31 14.88 2.64 -14.61
C THR A 31 14.20 3.99 -14.44
N LEU A 32 13.78 4.34 -13.23
CA LEU A 32 13.22 5.64 -12.90
C LEU A 32 14.02 6.24 -11.75
N ASN A 33 14.48 7.47 -11.94
CA ASN A 33 15.12 8.28 -10.92
C ASN A 33 14.33 9.57 -10.76
N VAL A 34 13.78 9.78 -9.57
CA VAL A 34 13.08 11.01 -9.22
C VAL A 34 13.91 11.73 -8.18
N SER A 35 14.23 13.00 -8.45
CA SER A 35 14.92 13.86 -7.49
C SER A 35 14.15 15.16 -7.27
N SER A 36 14.08 15.59 -6.02
CA SER A 36 13.38 16.80 -5.62
C SER A 36 14.35 17.88 -5.18
N SER A 37 14.00 19.13 -5.45
CA SER A 37 14.67 20.30 -4.86
C SER A 37 14.48 20.38 -3.35
N LEU A 38 13.58 19.58 -2.78
CA LEU A 38 13.37 19.42 -1.35
C LEU A 38 14.31 18.37 -0.72
N GLY A 39 15.29 17.85 -1.48
CA GLY A 39 16.36 16.99 -0.95
C GLY A 39 15.98 15.51 -0.80
N TRP A 40 14.82 15.10 -1.30
CA TRP A 40 14.46 13.68 -1.39
C TRP A 40 14.65 13.14 -2.80
N ASP A 41 14.99 11.86 -2.86
CA ASP A 41 15.12 11.08 -4.09
C ASP A 41 14.39 9.74 -3.94
N VAL A 42 14.01 9.15 -5.08
CA VAL A 42 13.45 7.80 -5.17
C VAL A 42 14.00 7.18 -6.45
N THR A 43 14.46 5.94 -6.37
CA THR A 43 14.85 5.17 -7.55
C THR A 43 14.02 3.90 -7.68
N LEU A 44 13.80 3.44 -8.90
CA LEU A 44 13.04 2.25 -9.21
C LEU A 44 13.68 1.56 -10.42
N GLY A 45 14.05 0.29 -10.27
CA GLY A 45 14.61 -0.51 -11.35
C GLY A 45 13.60 -0.80 -12.46
N GLN A 46 12.41 -1.29 -12.09
CA GLN A 46 11.33 -1.52 -13.04
C GLN A 46 9.97 -1.35 -12.38
N GLY A 47 9.02 -0.76 -13.10
CA GLY A 47 7.63 -0.59 -12.68
C GLY A 47 6.65 -1.01 -13.76
N ARG A 48 5.60 -1.72 -13.37
CA ARG A 48 4.43 -2.02 -14.18
C ARG A 48 3.18 -1.67 -13.40
N VAL A 49 2.28 -0.92 -14.02
CA VAL A 49 0.96 -0.62 -13.46
C VAL A 49 -0.07 -0.87 -14.54
N ALA A 50 -1.14 -1.58 -14.20
CA ALA A 50 -2.26 -1.83 -15.09
C ALA A 50 -3.57 -1.55 -14.37
N ALA A 51 -4.54 -1.02 -15.11
CA ALA A 51 -5.91 -0.85 -14.67
C ALA A 51 -6.84 -1.38 -15.76
N GLU A 52 -7.89 -2.10 -15.41
CA GLU A 52 -8.87 -2.64 -16.35
C GLU A 52 -10.29 -2.52 -15.75
N ALA A 53 -11.23 -2.01 -16.54
CA ALA A 53 -12.62 -1.88 -16.14
C ALA A 53 -13.26 -3.27 -15.96
N VAL A 54 -14.02 -3.46 -14.89
CA VAL A 54 -14.73 -4.71 -14.62
C VAL A 54 -16.07 -4.68 -15.35
N ALA A 55 -16.21 -5.44 -16.43
CA ALA A 55 -17.41 -5.39 -17.29
C ALA A 55 -18.74 -5.67 -16.57
N ALA A 56 -18.72 -6.41 -15.46
CA ALA A 56 -19.90 -6.76 -14.68
C ALA A 56 -20.24 -5.75 -13.56
N ALA A 57 -19.40 -4.73 -13.33
CA ALA A 57 -19.55 -3.78 -12.23
C ALA A 57 -19.23 -2.35 -12.69
N ASN A 58 -20.17 -1.43 -12.49
CA ASN A 58 -19.96 -0.02 -12.81
C ASN A 58 -18.88 0.59 -11.92
N ASP A 59 -18.15 1.57 -12.46
CA ASP A 59 -17.17 2.39 -11.72
C ASP A 59 -16.16 1.55 -10.94
N THR A 60 -15.86 0.35 -11.45
CA THR A 60 -15.03 -0.65 -10.78
C THR A 60 -13.89 -1.06 -11.69
N TYR A 61 -12.68 -1.06 -11.13
CA TYR A 61 -11.45 -1.34 -11.86
C TYR A 61 -10.61 -2.36 -11.11
N ARG A 62 -10.09 -3.35 -11.83
CA ARG A 62 -8.99 -4.17 -11.34
C ARG A 62 -7.68 -3.44 -11.57
N ILE A 63 -6.92 -3.25 -10.51
CA ILE A 63 -5.64 -2.56 -10.50
C ILE A 63 -4.55 -3.57 -10.14
N GLY A 64 -3.56 -3.69 -11.02
CA GLY A 64 -2.36 -4.48 -10.78
C GLY A 64 -1.13 -3.58 -10.78
N ALA A 65 -0.21 -3.78 -9.86
CA ALA A 65 1.10 -3.13 -9.89
C ALA A 65 2.22 -4.10 -9.51
N GLU A 66 3.38 -3.92 -10.12
CA GLU A 66 4.61 -4.64 -9.78
C GLU A 66 5.78 -3.68 -9.91
N PHE A 67 6.58 -3.60 -8.84
CA PHE A 67 7.77 -2.78 -8.76
C PHE A 67 8.94 -3.63 -8.33
N SER A 68 10.11 -3.41 -8.91
CA SER A 68 11.34 -4.05 -8.48
C SER A 68 12.49 -3.06 -8.42
N GLY A 69 13.40 -3.30 -7.46
CA GLY A 69 14.54 -2.43 -7.24
C GLY A 69 14.13 -1.02 -6.78
N LEU A 70 13.17 -0.91 -5.87
CA LEU A 70 12.70 0.38 -5.34
C LEU A 70 13.61 0.82 -4.20
N THR A 71 14.26 1.97 -4.32
CA THR A 71 14.94 2.64 -3.21
C THR A 71 14.04 3.76 -2.71
N PRO A 72 13.39 3.62 -1.54
CA PRO A 72 12.52 4.65 -0.99
C PRO A 72 13.30 5.88 -0.57
N SER A 73 12.64 7.03 -0.53
CA SER A 73 13.24 8.26 -0.02
C SER A 73 13.70 8.13 1.43
N LEU A 74 14.70 8.91 1.84
CA LEU A 74 15.17 8.95 3.23
C LEU A 74 14.04 9.18 4.24
N GLY A 75 13.08 10.05 3.92
CA GLY A 75 11.92 10.29 4.78
C GLY A 75 10.99 9.07 4.90
N THR A 76 10.80 8.34 3.80
CA THR A 76 10.04 7.08 3.81
C THR A 76 10.78 6.00 4.60
N ARG A 77 12.10 5.89 4.42
CA ARG A 77 12.93 4.92 5.16
C ARG A 77 12.94 5.22 6.66
N ALA A 78 13.02 6.48 7.05
CA ALA A 78 12.95 6.86 8.47
C ALA A 78 11.62 6.47 9.14
N VAL A 79 10.57 6.16 8.37
CA VAL A 79 9.29 5.67 8.91
C VAL A 79 9.19 4.14 8.83
N LEU A 80 9.61 3.54 7.71
CA LEU A 80 9.43 2.11 7.45
C LEU A 80 10.59 1.24 8.00
N ASP A 81 11.79 1.78 8.04
CA ASP A 81 13.00 1.16 8.60
C ASP A 81 13.75 2.17 9.48
N PRO A 82 13.16 2.61 10.60
CA PRO A 82 13.74 3.65 11.43
C PRO A 82 15.05 3.19 12.12
N GLY A 83 15.32 1.89 12.18
CA GLY A 83 16.55 1.32 12.71
C GLY A 83 17.70 1.21 11.70
N ASP A 84 17.46 1.52 10.42
CA ASP A 84 18.40 1.38 9.30
C ASP A 84 19.04 -0.01 9.24
N VAL A 85 18.20 -1.05 9.34
CA VAL A 85 18.64 -2.45 9.40
C VAL A 85 18.28 -3.23 8.15
N LEU A 86 17.42 -2.71 7.28
CA LEU A 86 17.04 -3.33 6.02
C LEU A 86 17.96 -2.85 4.88
N PRO A 87 18.08 -3.61 3.77
CA PRO A 87 18.85 -3.18 2.61
C PRO A 87 18.35 -1.85 2.04
N ASP A 88 19.17 -1.18 1.23
CA ASP A 88 18.75 0.11 0.68
C ASP A 88 17.56 0.02 -0.28
N THR A 89 17.39 -1.14 -0.87
CA THR A 89 16.46 -1.40 -1.95
C THR A 89 15.46 -2.45 -1.53
N VAL A 90 14.18 -2.15 -1.72
CA VAL A 90 13.07 -3.09 -1.70
C VAL A 90 13.12 -3.89 -2.99
N GLU A 91 13.32 -5.20 -2.89
CA GLU A 91 13.52 -6.05 -4.07
C GLU A 91 12.26 -6.11 -4.92
N THR A 92 11.10 -6.36 -4.30
CA THR A 92 9.83 -6.44 -5.01
C THR A 92 8.67 -5.90 -4.19
N VAL A 93 7.72 -5.26 -4.88
CA VAL A 93 6.39 -4.92 -4.37
C VAL A 93 5.37 -5.30 -5.43
N ARG A 94 4.32 -6.01 -5.05
CA ARG A 94 3.22 -6.42 -5.92
C ARG A 94 1.88 -6.06 -5.30
N LEU A 95 0.96 -5.59 -6.12
CA LEU A 95 -0.42 -5.25 -5.78
C LEU A 95 -1.37 -5.88 -6.80
N ASP A 96 -2.44 -6.48 -6.33
CA ASP A 96 -3.61 -6.91 -7.09
C ASP A 96 -4.85 -6.57 -6.26
N ALA A 97 -5.69 -5.67 -6.78
CA ALA A 97 -6.86 -5.19 -6.07
C ALA A 97 -8.00 -4.85 -7.04
N THR A 98 -9.23 -5.03 -6.60
CA THR A 98 -10.42 -4.50 -7.26
C THR A 98 -10.94 -3.29 -6.48
N LEU A 99 -10.99 -2.14 -7.13
CA LEU A 99 -11.39 -0.88 -6.51
C LEU A 99 -12.70 -0.40 -7.13
N ALA A 100 -13.66 0.00 -6.29
CA ALA A 100 -14.87 0.70 -6.72
C ALA A 100 -14.73 2.20 -6.45
N PHE A 101 -15.35 3.02 -7.31
CA PHE A 101 -15.27 4.47 -7.27
C PHE A 101 -16.65 5.12 -7.23
N THR A 102 -16.68 6.43 -6.96
CA THR A 102 -17.93 7.23 -7.01
C THR A 102 -18.45 7.41 -8.43
N ASP A 103 -17.56 7.40 -9.42
CA ASP A 103 -17.85 7.68 -10.81
C ASP A 103 -16.86 6.97 -11.75
N THR A 104 -17.20 6.90 -13.04
CA THR A 104 -16.38 6.24 -14.07
C THR A 104 -15.08 7.01 -14.28
N TRP A 105 -13.98 6.29 -14.55
CA TRP A 105 -12.75 6.94 -15.01
C TRP A 105 -12.89 7.34 -16.48
N ASP A 106 -13.39 8.54 -16.72
CA ASP A 106 -13.58 9.12 -18.04
C ASP A 106 -12.91 10.51 -18.12
N ARG A 107 -13.19 11.29 -19.16
CA ARG A 107 -12.63 12.64 -19.30
C ARG A 107 -12.98 13.57 -18.13
N SER A 108 -14.18 13.43 -17.56
CA SER A 108 -14.64 14.24 -16.43
C SER A 108 -13.86 13.95 -15.14
N ALA A 109 -13.30 12.74 -15.00
CA ALA A 109 -12.44 12.37 -13.88
C ALA A 109 -11.18 13.25 -13.76
N ILE A 110 -10.76 13.87 -14.86
CA ILE A 110 -9.60 14.76 -14.93
C ILE A 110 -10.03 16.23 -15.00
N GLU A 111 -11.12 16.52 -15.73
CA GLU A 111 -11.60 17.89 -15.98
C GLU A 111 -12.45 18.49 -14.86
N VAL A 112 -13.19 17.66 -14.11
CA VAL A 112 -14.19 18.11 -13.13
C VAL A 112 -13.80 17.70 -11.72
N ALA A 113 -13.79 16.40 -11.45
CA ALA A 113 -13.48 15.87 -10.13
C ALA A 113 -12.98 14.43 -10.26
N ARG A 114 -11.92 14.11 -9.50
CA ARG A 114 -11.37 12.76 -9.46
C ARG A 114 -12.35 11.84 -8.71
N PRO A 115 -12.80 10.73 -9.31
CA PRO A 115 -13.66 9.76 -8.64
C PRO A 115 -12.99 9.27 -7.35
N GLN A 116 -13.74 9.24 -6.26
CA GLN A 116 -13.22 8.80 -4.96
C GLN A 116 -13.41 7.29 -4.80
N ILE A 117 -12.53 6.64 -4.03
CA ILE A 117 -12.66 5.21 -3.74
C ILE A 117 -13.85 4.99 -2.79
N THR A 118 -14.69 4.01 -3.08
CA THR A 118 -15.84 3.59 -2.26
C THR A 118 -15.69 2.18 -1.71
N ALA A 119 -14.94 1.32 -2.40
CA ALA A 119 -14.57 -0.01 -1.91
C ALA A 119 -13.19 -0.44 -2.40
N ILE A 120 -12.54 -1.27 -1.60
CA ILE A 120 -11.23 -1.88 -1.85
C ILE A 120 -11.39 -3.37 -1.56
N ASP A 121 -11.24 -4.21 -2.58
CA ASP A 121 -11.02 -5.65 -2.43
C ASP A 121 -9.56 -5.94 -2.77
N LEU A 122 -8.76 -6.25 -1.76
CA LEU A 122 -7.33 -6.47 -1.87
C LEU A 122 -7.06 -7.98 -1.94
N ASP A 123 -6.78 -8.47 -3.14
CA ASP A 123 -6.44 -9.88 -3.38
C ASP A 123 -5.01 -10.20 -2.93
N ASP A 124 -4.05 -9.32 -3.25
CA ASP A 124 -2.65 -9.46 -2.85
C ASP A 124 -1.97 -8.09 -2.77
N LEU A 125 -1.40 -7.78 -1.61
CA LEU A 125 -0.31 -6.81 -1.49
C LEU A 125 0.87 -7.55 -0.89
N SER A 126 1.93 -7.73 -1.66
CA SER A 126 3.13 -8.43 -1.19
C SER A 126 4.39 -7.60 -1.41
N ALA A 127 5.32 -7.68 -0.47
CA ALA A 127 6.62 -7.02 -0.58
C ALA A 127 7.73 -7.90 -0.02
N ARG A 128 8.91 -7.82 -0.64
CA ARG A 128 10.15 -8.41 -0.14
C ARG A 128 11.17 -7.30 0.04
N TRP A 129 11.70 -7.21 1.25
CA TRP A 129 12.73 -6.25 1.64
C TRP A 129 13.81 -6.93 2.49
N GLY A 130 14.86 -7.42 1.84
CA GLY A 130 15.88 -8.24 2.46
C GLY A 130 15.30 -9.55 3.00
N ASP A 131 15.37 -9.72 4.32
CA ASP A 131 14.83 -10.88 5.03
C ASP A 131 13.36 -10.70 5.43
N VAL A 132 12.81 -9.48 5.29
CA VAL A 132 11.41 -9.19 5.63
C VAL A 132 10.52 -9.50 4.44
N THR A 133 9.49 -10.31 4.67
CA THR A 133 8.38 -10.50 3.74
C THR A 133 7.10 -9.99 4.36
N PHE A 134 6.37 -9.19 3.60
CA PHE A 134 5.06 -8.65 3.96
C PHE A 134 4.02 -9.18 2.97
N ARG A 135 2.86 -9.59 3.48
CA ARG A 135 1.68 -9.89 2.68
C ARG A 135 0.44 -9.31 3.33
N ALA A 136 -0.50 -8.85 2.53
CA ALA A 136 -1.81 -8.41 2.99
C ALA A 136 -2.91 -8.73 1.99
N ALA A 137 -4.10 -9.03 2.51
CA ALA A 137 -5.31 -9.27 1.72
C ALA A 137 -6.55 -8.95 2.58
N GLY A 138 -7.65 -8.54 1.96
CA GLY A 138 -8.89 -8.25 2.68
C GLY A 138 -9.73 -7.17 2.02
N GLN A 139 -10.70 -6.63 2.74
CA GLN A 139 -11.73 -5.77 2.17
C GLN A 139 -11.98 -4.55 3.03
N LEU A 140 -12.16 -3.40 2.38
CA LEU A 140 -12.57 -2.15 3.00
C LEU A 140 -13.69 -1.49 2.20
N THR A 141 -14.65 -0.89 2.89
CA THR A 141 -15.56 0.11 2.35
C THR A 141 -15.11 1.49 2.80
N VAL A 142 -15.30 2.51 1.98
CA VAL A 142 -14.87 3.88 2.27
C VAL A 142 -16.08 4.80 2.17
N ASP A 143 -16.34 5.56 3.24
CA ASP A 143 -17.45 6.50 3.27
C ASP A 143 -17.15 7.81 2.49
N ALA A 144 -18.15 8.68 2.37
CA ALA A 144 -18.01 9.97 1.67
C ALA A 144 -16.99 10.93 2.31
N ALA A 145 -16.61 10.72 3.57
CA ALA A 145 -15.57 11.49 4.25
C ALA A 145 -14.17 10.85 4.11
N GLY A 146 -14.07 9.74 3.36
CA GLY A 146 -12.84 8.97 3.15
C GLY A 146 -12.48 8.08 4.33
N VAL A 147 -13.41 7.78 5.23
CA VAL A 147 -13.15 6.91 6.39
C VAL A 147 -13.35 5.45 5.98
N PRO A 148 -12.30 4.61 6.10
CA PRO A 148 -12.42 3.18 5.80
C PRO A 148 -13.05 2.40 6.96
N GLU A 149 -13.83 1.38 6.61
CA GLU A 149 -14.35 0.35 7.51
C GLU A 149 -14.11 -1.04 6.89
N GLY A 150 -13.76 -2.02 7.72
CA GLY A 150 -13.51 -3.39 7.26
C GLY A 150 -12.24 -3.99 7.85
N ARG A 151 -11.64 -4.95 7.13
CA ARG A 151 -10.52 -5.75 7.63
C ARG A 151 -9.53 -6.10 6.52
N ILE A 152 -8.25 -5.86 6.80
CA ILE A 152 -7.12 -6.36 6.01
C ILE A 152 -6.32 -7.32 6.89
N THR A 153 -6.21 -8.58 6.50
CA THR A 153 -5.30 -9.53 7.14
C THR A 153 -3.88 -9.21 6.70
N VAL A 154 -2.96 -9.10 7.65
CA VAL A 154 -1.55 -8.84 7.41
C VAL A 154 -0.73 -9.98 7.95
N LYS A 155 0.22 -10.42 7.13
CA LYS A 155 1.21 -11.43 7.46
C LYS A 155 2.60 -10.86 7.31
N THR A 156 3.36 -10.92 8.38
CA THR A 156 4.76 -10.49 8.40
C THR A 156 5.64 -11.53 9.11
N VAL A 157 6.87 -11.68 8.63
CA VAL A 157 7.91 -12.49 9.28
C VAL A 157 8.87 -11.53 9.98
N GLU A 158 9.43 -11.92 11.13
CA GLU A 158 10.35 -11.09 11.96
C GLU A 158 9.68 -9.95 12.74
N TRP A 159 8.48 -10.16 13.30
CA TRP A 159 7.77 -9.13 14.06
C TRP A 159 8.53 -8.60 15.28
N ARG A 160 9.37 -9.43 15.92
CA ARG A 160 10.20 -9.03 17.07
C ARG A 160 11.16 -7.91 16.68
N ARG A 161 11.78 -8.04 15.50
CA ARG A 161 12.65 -7.01 14.93
C ARG A 161 11.89 -5.71 14.64
N LEU A 162 10.68 -5.81 14.09
CA LEU A 162 9.83 -4.63 13.86
C LEU A 162 9.45 -3.91 15.16
N LEU A 163 9.14 -4.66 16.23
CA LEU A 163 8.86 -4.10 17.54
C LEU A 163 10.10 -3.43 18.16
N ASP A 164 11.26 -4.09 18.09
CA ASP A 164 12.54 -3.55 18.55
C ASP A 164 12.89 -2.25 17.86
N MET A 165 12.69 -2.19 16.54
CA MET A 165 12.88 -0.97 15.74
C MET A 165 11.92 0.13 16.17
N ALA A 166 10.63 -0.17 16.33
CA ALA A 166 9.63 0.82 16.73
C ALA A 166 9.92 1.42 18.12
N ILE A 167 10.41 0.62 19.07
CA ILE A 167 10.77 1.09 20.40
C ILE A 167 12.11 1.84 20.38
N GLY A 168 13.13 1.27 19.72
CA GLY A 168 14.47 1.84 19.65
C GLY A 168 14.52 3.23 18.99
N THR A 169 13.48 3.56 18.22
CA THR A 169 13.36 4.82 17.48
C THR A 169 12.38 5.80 18.14
N GLY A 170 11.78 5.41 19.26
CA GLY A 170 10.84 6.22 20.02
C GLY A 170 9.44 6.33 19.39
N LEU A 171 9.16 5.59 18.31
CA LEU A 171 7.81 5.49 17.72
C LEU A 171 6.83 4.88 18.73
N LEU A 172 7.29 3.91 19.53
CA LEU A 172 6.59 3.34 20.66
C LEU A 172 7.38 3.58 21.95
N ALA A 173 6.69 3.95 23.03
CA ALA A 173 7.34 4.10 24.33
C ALA A 173 7.78 2.72 24.86
N ASP A 174 9.01 2.62 25.35
CA ASP A 174 9.58 1.38 25.88
C ASP A 174 8.76 0.76 27.02
N THR A 175 7.99 1.57 27.75
CA THR A 175 7.05 1.11 28.78
C THR A 175 6.01 0.11 28.26
N PHE A 176 5.67 0.15 26.97
CA PHE A 176 4.72 -0.78 26.35
C PHE A 176 5.37 -2.11 25.92
N ARG A 177 6.70 -2.21 25.92
CA ARG A 177 7.44 -3.39 25.44
C ARG A 177 6.94 -4.70 26.02
N PRO A 178 6.85 -4.89 27.37
CA PRO A 178 6.51 -6.20 27.92
C PRO A 178 5.07 -6.62 27.56
N ALA A 179 4.16 -5.66 27.46
CA ALA A 179 2.76 -5.90 27.09
C ALA A 179 2.62 -6.27 25.60
N LEU A 180 3.34 -5.56 24.72
CA LEU A 180 3.33 -5.80 23.28
C LEU A 180 4.00 -7.14 22.94
N GLU A 181 5.17 -7.43 23.53
CA GLU A 181 5.86 -8.71 23.34
C GLU A 181 4.97 -9.89 23.74
N GLY A 182 4.33 -9.84 24.91
CA GLY A 182 3.44 -10.91 25.36
C GLY A 182 2.21 -11.09 24.47
N ALA A 183 1.60 -9.99 24.01
CA ALA A 183 0.43 -10.06 23.11
C ALA A 183 0.80 -10.60 21.72
N LEU A 184 1.91 -10.15 21.16
CA LEU A 184 2.41 -10.58 19.85
C LEU A 184 2.90 -12.04 19.89
N GLU A 185 3.53 -12.46 20.98
CA GLU A 185 3.95 -13.85 21.18
C GLU A 185 2.76 -14.80 21.30
N LEU A 186 1.71 -14.39 22.02
CA LEU A 186 0.46 -15.14 22.06
C LEU A 186 -0.14 -15.29 20.65
N MET A 187 -0.21 -14.21 19.87
CA MET A 187 -0.74 -14.26 18.49
C MET A 187 0.11 -15.16 17.57
N ALA A 188 1.44 -15.00 17.61
CA ALA A 188 2.35 -15.82 16.82
C ALA A 188 2.24 -17.32 17.17
N SER A 189 1.91 -17.66 18.43
CA SER A 189 1.71 -19.05 18.86
C SER A 189 0.42 -19.70 18.36
N LEU A 190 -0.58 -18.91 17.97
CA LEU A 190 -1.91 -19.39 17.56
C LEU A 190 -2.00 -19.74 16.08
N GLU A 191 -1.18 -19.11 15.22
CA GLU A 191 -1.42 -19.10 13.77
C GLU A 191 -0.28 -19.67 12.91
N GLY A 192 0.81 -20.19 13.51
CA GLY A 192 1.87 -20.89 12.76
C GLY A 192 3.25 -20.97 13.43
N PRO A 193 4.36 -20.94 12.65
CA PRO A 193 5.72 -20.86 13.19
C PRO A 193 5.89 -19.59 14.03
N SER A 194 6.59 -19.69 15.16
CA SER A 194 6.73 -18.65 16.20
C SER A 194 7.35 -17.30 15.77
N ASN A 195 7.76 -17.19 14.51
CA ASN A 195 8.38 -16.01 13.91
C ASN A 195 7.49 -15.32 12.86
N THR A 196 6.30 -15.84 12.62
CA THR A 196 5.31 -15.22 11.74
C THR A 196 4.21 -14.60 12.58
N LEU A 197 3.85 -13.37 12.24
CA LEU A 197 2.70 -12.70 12.80
C LEU A 197 1.66 -12.59 11.69
N ASP A 198 0.52 -13.20 11.92
CA ASP A 198 -0.64 -13.20 11.06
C ASP A 198 -1.77 -12.61 11.92
N ALA A 199 -2.25 -11.43 11.54
CA ALA A 199 -3.31 -10.78 12.31
C ALA A 199 -4.09 -9.76 11.47
N PRO A 200 -5.35 -9.51 11.83
CA PRO A 200 -6.16 -8.53 11.13
C PRO A 200 -5.82 -7.09 11.55
N LEU A 201 -5.59 -6.24 10.56
CA LEU A 201 -5.83 -4.80 10.65
C LEU A 201 -7.33 -4.55 10.52
N THR A 202 -7.99 -4.19 11.63
CA THR A 202 -9.42 -3.88 11.65
C THR A 202 -9.64 -2.38 11.69
N PHE A 203 -10.47 -1.90 10.77
CA PHE A 203 -10.88 -0.51 10.62
C PHE A 203 -12.32 -0.38 11.08
N GLU A 204 -12.56 0.34 12.18
CA GLU A 204 -13.89 0.52 12.75
C GLU A 204 -14.01 1.91 13.38
N LYS A 205 -15.10 2.62 13.09
CA LYS A 205 -15.42 3.94 13.71
C LYS A 205 -14.28 4.96 13.58
N GLY A 206 -13.53 4.90 12.48
CA GLY A 206 -12.39 5.80 12.23
C GLY A 206 -11.12 5.48 13.02
N PHE A 207 -11.02 4.30 13.62
CA PHE A 207 -9.81 3.79 14.27
C PHE A 207 -9.31 2.52 13.58
N ILE A 208 -8.00 2.30 13.66
CA ILE A 208 -7.32 1.10 13.19
C ILE A 208 -6.71 0.35 14.38
N SER A 209 -6.85 -0.98 14.36
CA SER A 209 -6.28 -1.90 15.35
C SER A 209 -5.60 -3.07 14.65
N PHE A 210 -4.52 -3.59 15.21
CA PHE A 210 -3.85 -4.81 14.79
C PHE A 210 -4.12 -5.91 15.83
N GLY A 211 -5.04 -6.82 15.51
CA GLY A 211 -5.58 -7.75 16.50
C GLY A 211 -6.12 -6.98 17.73
N PRO A 212 -5.65 -7.27 18.96
CA PRO A 212 -6.08 -6.55 20.17
C PRO A 212 -5.35 -5.21 20.39
N ILE A 213 -4.37 -4.85 19.55
CA ILE A 213 -3.50 -3.70 19.75
C ILE A 213 -4.07 -2.48 19.00
N PRO A 214 -4.52 -1.42 19.69
CA PRO A 214 -4.96 -0.20 19.01
C PRO A 214 -3.76 0.54 18.40
N LEU A 215 -3.84 0.88 17.11
CA LEU A 215 -2.79 1.63 16.41
C LEU A 215 -3.07 3.13 16.33
N GLY A 216 -4.35 3.53 16.44
CA GLY A 216 -4.77 4.94 16.46
C GLY A 216 -5.84 5.24 15.40
N PRO A 217 -5.97 6.51 14.97
CA PRO A 217 -6.97 6.90 13.98
C PRO A 217 -6.66 6.30 12.61
N ALA A 218 -7.70 5.83 11.91
CA ALA A 218 -7.59 5.34 10.56
C ALA A 218 -7.23 6.48 9.58
N PRO A 219 -6.35 6.24 8.60
CA PRO A 219 -6.04 7.23 7.58
C PRO A 219 -7.27 7.51 6.71
N ARG A 220 -7.40 8.77 6.26
CA ARG A 220 -8.42 9.14 5.28
C ARG A 220 -7.99 8.73 3.88
N ILE A 221 -8.81 7.94 3.20
CA ILE A 221 -8.62 7.53 1.81
C ILE A 221 -9.35 8.53 0.93
N VAL A 222 -8.62 9.52 0.42
CA VAL A 222 -9.14 10.55 -0.48
C VAL A 222 -8.16 10.80 -1.62
N ILE A 223 -8.66 10.88 -2.84
CA ILE A 223 -7.87 11.22 -4.03
C ILE A 223 -7.93 12.74 -4.20
N ARG A 224 -6.75 13.38 -4.11
CA ARG A 224 -6.57 14.84 -4.30
C ARG A 224 -5.93 15.14 -5.64
#